data_AF-A0A0F0CDZ7-F1
#
_entry.id   AF-A0A0F0CDZ7-F1
#
_cell.length_a   1.000
_cell.length_b   1.000
_cell.length_c   1.000
_cell.angle_alpha   90.00
_cell.angle_beta   90.00
_cell.angle_gamma   90.00
#
_symmetry.space_group_name_H-M   'P 1'
#
loop_
_entity.id
_entity.type
_entity.pdbx_description
1 polymer ?
#
loop_
_entity_poly.entity_id
_entity_poly.type
_entity_poly.pdbx_seq_one_letter_code
_entity_poly.pdbx_strand_id
1 'polypeptide(L)'
;MTDSENMIYNLVCDYYETRILMGACRYGELLPSISKIGESFQMAPRTVRAAFSRLEEKGYIRIESRKAAKVIYQVNDERINENAALYFVPRREGMVDFCHSGRLLIEPIWEYAQGSLGQETWGRLKQKLAQAANVDLSVSTRLHIYAFAALQNKLILNFYWELLRYIRFPYLSGYDAHRERDRELLTHGEENDTVFMRAAFEEDFGRGLKRLLAFCSQAEERYGLKGREQIPFRWSVYRQRPQLCYTLVSRIIFEIIKGTYPIGSFLPSLPTMSEQLDVSYRTLRRAVSILNSLGIIHSYQGKGSRVLMTIGSIDFQRPEIREGFRLYRDSLQFMALTVRPVFLYTLEHVEPEERQRLAEKFADIVNRHKCQYCFKLAIDFIRSQCPLATVRECYVRLEEFLVWGYPFVLYRAGEQRLQEEYAQMTWAAAEYLKKGQWEKFADHWKELMEREYEKAGVMLF
;
A
#
# COMPACT_ATOMS: atom_id res chain seq x y z
N MET A 1 -2.47 -17.14 -24.06
CA MET A 1 -3.01 -16.47 -22.87
C MET A 1 -2.19 -15.21 -22.64
N THR A 2 -2.81 -14.04 -22.61
CA THR A 2 -2.09 -12.76 -22.48
C THR A 2 -1.59 -12.56 -21.04
N ASP A 3 -0.36 -12.06 -20.89
CA ASP A 3 0.36 -11.66 -19.66
C ASP A 3 -0.42 -10.76 -18.65
N SER A 4 -1.70 -10.48 -18.90
CA SER A 4 -2.56 -9.56 -18.14
C SER A 4 -3.26 -10.20 -16.93
N GLU A 5 -3.35 -11.53 -16.84
CA GLU A 5 -4.10 -12.23 -15.76
C GLU A 5 -3.24 -12.57 -14.51
N ASN A 6 -1.95 -12.20 -14.50
CA ASN A 6 -0.94 -12.91 -13.72
C ASN A 6 -0.63 -12.47 -12.26
N MET A 7 -1.35 -11.55 -11.59
CA MET A 7 -0.74 -10.93 -10.38
C MET A 7 -1.61 -10.59 -9.16
N ILE A 8 -2.84 -11.09 -9.04
CA ILE A 8 -3.62 -11.04 -7.77
C ILE A 8 -3.43 -12.33 -6.94
N TYR A 9 -3.01 -13.44 -7.55
CA TYR A 9 -2.87 -14.74 -6.89
C TYR A 9 -1.56 -14.95 -6.13
N ASN A 10 -0.63 -13.98 -6.22
CA ASN A 10 0.68 -14.10 -5.59
C ASN A 10 0.60 -14.24 -4.06
N LEU A 11 -0.42 -13.69 -3.39
CA LEU A 11 -0.55 -13.86 -1.93
C LEU A 11 -0.72 -15.34 -1.55
N VAL A 12 -1.67 -16.02 -2.21
CA VAL A 12 -1.95 -17.44 -1.96
C VAL A 12 -0.78 -18.31 -2.42
N CYS A 13 -0.16 -17.98 -3.56
CA CYS A 13 1.09 -18.64 -3.99
C CYS A 13 2.18 -18.49 -2.93
N ASP A 14 2.51 -17.26 -2.54
CA ASP A 14 3.60 -16.97 -1.60
C ASP A 14 3.32 -17.59 -0.24
N TYR A 15 2.06 -17.62 0.20
CA TYR A 15 1.62 -18.31 1.41
C TYR A 15 1.95 -19.81 1.36
N TYR A 16 1.44 -20.54 0.37
CA TYR A 16 1.65 -21.99 0.28
C TYR A 16 3.08 -22.35 -0.12
N GLU A 17 3.71 -21.59 -1.01
CA GLU A 17 5.12 -21.78 -1.37
C GLU A 17 6.01 -21.65 -0.13
N THR A 18 5.77 -20.65 0.72
CA THR A 18 6.50 -20.49 1.98
C THR A 18 6.29 -21.68 2.91
N ARG A 19 5.03 -22.08 3.10
CA ARG A 19 4.73 -23.22 3.98
C ARG A 19 5.33 -24.52 3.48
N ILE A 20 5.32 -24.77 2.17
CA ILE A 20 5.90 -25.96 1.57
C ILE A 20 7.43 -25.93 1.64
N LEU A 21 8.07 -24.84 1.20
CA LEU A 21 9.53 -24.73 1.15
C LEU A 21 10.18 -24.70 2.54
N MET A 22 9.47 -24.18 3.54
CA MET A 22 9.96 -24.05 4.92
C MET A 22 9.35 -25.10 5.86
N GLY A 23 8.69 -26.13 5.31
CA GLY A 23 8.32 -27.34 6.06
C GLY A 23 7.10 -27.24 6.96
N ALA A 24 6.29 -26.18 6.85
CA ALA A 24 4.99 -26.05 7.52
C ALA A 24 3.86 -26.82 6.80
N CYS A 25 4.04 -27.18 5.52
CA CYS A 25 3.22 -28.15 4.81
C CYS A 25 4.13 -29.26 4.25
N ARG A 26 3.92 -30.51 4.68
CA ARG A 26 4.78 -31.65 4.31
C ARG A 26 4.21 -32.47 3.15
N TYR A 27 5.09 -33.28 2.55
CA TYR A 27 4.73 -34.20 1.48
C TYR A 27 3.52 -35.06 1.89
N GLY A 28 2.54 -35.15 1.00
CA GLY A 28 1.35 -35.97 1.20
C GLY A 28 0.16 -35.23 1.79
N GLU A 29 0.35 -34.06 2.41
CA GLU A 29 -0.73 -33.24 2.95
C GLU A 29 -1.67 -32.74 1.86
N LEU A 30 -2.95 -32.58 2.22
CA LEU A 30 -3.99 -32.06 1.35
C LEU A 30 -4.22 -30.58 1.66
N LEU A 31 -4.17 -29.75 0.63
CA LEU A 31 -4.47 -28.33 0.77
C LEU A 31 -5.99 -28.09 0.87
N PRO A 32 -6.42 -27.04 1.60
CA PRO A 32 -7.82 -26.63 1.63
C PRO A 32 -8.39 -26.36 0.22
N SER A 33 -9.70 -26.51 0.08
CA SER A 33 -10.38 -26.24 -1.20
C SER A 33 -10.26 -24.78 -1.63
N ILE A 34 -10.36 -24.53 -2.94
CA ILE A 34 -10.38 -23.19 -3.55
C ILE A 34 -11.36 -22.22 -2.85
N SER A 35 -12.56 -22.69 -2.50
CA SER A 35 -13.57 -21.86 -1.83
C SER A 35 -13.11 -21.40 -0.45
N LYS A 36 -12.57 -22.33 0.35
CA LYS A 36 -12.07 -22.06 1.71
C LYS A 36 -10.90 -21.06 1.72
N ILE A 37 -9.99 -21.20 0.78
CA ILE A 37 -8.86 -20.27 0.62
C ILE A 37 -9.36 -18.90 0.16
N GLY A 38 -10.28 -18.87 -0.81
CA GLY A 38 -10.86 -17.61 -1.30
C GLY A 38 -11.56 -16.83 -0.19
N GLU A 39 -12.30 -17.51 0.67
CA GLU A 39 -12.93 -16.91 1.84
C GLU A 39 -11.90 -16.34 2.83
N SER A 40 -10.87 -17.12 3.18
CA SER A 40 -9.87 -16.73 4.18
C SER A 40 -9.01 -15.52 3.77
N PHE A 41 -8.71 -15.38 2.48
CA PHE A 41 -7.89 -14.29 1.96
C PHE A 41 -8.71 -13.16 1.32
N GLN A 42 -10.05 -13.23 1.35
CA GLN A 42 -10.94 -12.30 0.64
C GLN A 42 -10.61 -12.20 -0.87
N MET A 43 -10.45 -13.36 -1.52
CA MET A 43 -10.09 -13.49 -2.93
C MET A 43 -11.11 -14.26 -3.74
N ALA A 44 -11.29 -13.85 -4.99
CA ALA A 44 -12.17 -14.55 -5.93
C ALA A 44 -11.65 -15.99 -6.19
N PRO A 45 -12.53 -16.99 -6.36
CA PRO A 45 -12.13 -18.38 -6.65
C PRO A 45 -11.21 -18.53 -7.86
N ARG A 46 -11.36 -17.68 -8.89
CA ARG A 46 -10.48 -17.66 -10.07
C ARG A 46 -9.03 -17.33 -9.70
N THR A 47 -8.83 -16.38 -8.78
CA THR A 47 -7.51 -15.99 -8.26
C THR A 47 -6.85 -17.18 -7.57
N VAL A 48 -7.57 -17.89 -6.71
CA VAL A 48 -7.03 -19.05 -6.00
C VAL A 48 -6.69 -20.20 -6.95
N ARG A 49 -7.51 -20.43 -7.99
CA ARG A 49 -7.18 -21.42 -9.03
C ARG A 49 -5.88 -21.08 -9.74
N ALA A 50 -5.69 -19.82 -10.13
CA ALA A 50 -4.45 -19.38 -10.75
C ALA A 50 -3.24 -19.57 -9.81
N ALA A 51 -3.42 -19.35 -8.50
CA ALA A 51 -2.37 -19.65 -7.54
C ALA A 51 -1.98 -21.14 -7.53
N PHE A 52 -3.00 -22.00 -7.50
CA PHE A 52 -2.82 -23.45 -7.51
C PHE A 52 -2.14 -23.93 -8.80
N SER A 53 -2.58 -23.46 -9.97
CA SER A 53 -1.92 -23.77 -11.25
C SER A 53 -0.44 -23.40 -11.23
N ARG A 54 -0.07 -22.24 -10.67
CA ARG A 54 1.34 -21.85 -10.53
C ARG A 54 2.13 -22.73 -9.56
N LEU A 55 1.52 -23.14 -8.45
CA LEU A 55 2.16 -24.06 -7.50
C LEU A 55 2.38 -25.45 -8.13
N GLU A 56 1.46 -25.89 -8.99
CA GLU A 56 1.59 -27.13 -9.76
C GLU A 56 2.67 -27.01 -10.84
N GLU A 57 2.71 -25.91 -11.60
CA GLU A 57 3.77 -25.62 -12.58
C GLU A 57 5.17 -25.59 -11.95
N LYS A 58 5.28 -25.11 -10.71
CA LYS A 58 6.53 -25.14 -9.92
C LYS A 58 6.86 -26.53 -9.34
N GLY A 59 5.99 -27.52 -9.52
CA GLY A 59 6.18 -28.88 -9.02
C GLY A 59 5.97 -29.04 -7.51
N TYR A 60 5.29 -28.10 -6.85
CA TYR A 60 5.08 -28.18 -5.40
C TYR A 60 3.86 -29.01 -5.00
N ILE A 61 2.81 -28.94 -5.82
CA ILE A 61 1.54 -29.63 -5.58
C ILE A 61 1.09 -30.38 -6.83
N ARG A 62 0.18 -31.33 -6.65
CA ARG A 62 -0.54 -32.02 -7.71
C ARG A 62 -2.04 -31.74 -7.57
N ILE A 63 -2.67 -31.33 -8.66
CA ILE A 63 -4.10 -31.07 -8.75
C ILE A 63 -4.74 -32.20 -9.56
N GLU A 64 -5.79 -32.80 -9.00
CA GLU A 64 -6.59 -33.81 -9.69
C GLU A 64 -8.05 -33.35 -9.75
N SER A 65 -8.73 -33.69 -10.86
CA SER A 65 -10.13 -33.32 -11.03
C SER A 65 -10.99 -33.83 -9.88
N ARG A 66 -11.76 -32.92 -9.25
CA ARG A 66 -12.66 -33.19 -8.12
C ARG A 66 -11.99 -33.70 -6.84
N LYS A 67 -10.66 -33.57 -6.70
CA LYS A 67 -9.93 -33.90 -5.45
C LYS A 67 -9.27 -32.66 -4.87
N ALA A 68 -8.94 -32.72 -3.57
CA ALA A 68 -8.10 -31.72 -2.94
C ALA A 68 -6.69 -31.76 -3.53
N ALA A 69 -6.06 -30.59 -3.69
CA ALA A 69 -4.68 -30.52 -4.15
C ALA A 69 -3.75 -31.14 -3.11
N LYS A 70 -2.77 -31.93 -3.54
CA LYS A 70 -1.86 -32.66 -2.66
C LYS A 70 -0.45 -32.12 -2.78
N VAL A 71 0.25 -31.93 -1.65
CA VAL A 71 1.67 -31.53 -1.66
C VAL A 71 2.52 -32.71 -2.13
N ILE A 72 3.31 -32.48 -3.19
CA ILE A 72 4.22 -33.49 -3.77
C ILE A 72 5.69 -33.14 -3.60
N TYR A 73 5.99 -31.93 -3.12
CA TYR A 73 7.36 -31.50 -2.83
C TYR A 73 7.91 -32.27 -1.61
N GLN A 74 9.08 -32.90 -1.79
CA GLN A 74 9.82 -33.57 -0.73
C GLN A 74 11.07 -32.75 -0.41
N VAL A 75 11.25 -32.43 0.87
CA VAL A 75 12.37 -31.61 1.34
C VAL A 75 12.83 -32.12 2.70
N ASN A 76 14.14 -32.22 2.89
CA ASN A 76 14.73 -32.57 4.18
C ASN A 76 14.85 -31.33 5.09
N ASP A 77 15.08 -31.55 6.38
CA ASP A 77 15.11 -30.45 7.35
C ASP A 77 16.30 -29.50 7.14
N GLU A 78 17.41 -29.97 6.57
CA GLU A 78 18.55 -29.11 6.22
C GLU A 78 18.19 -28.09 5.13
N ARG A 79 17.52 -28.54 4.07
CA ARG A 79 17.07 -27.70 2.97
C ARG A 79 15.92 -26.77 3.37
N ILE A 80 15.07 -27.18 4.32
CA ILE A 80 14.06 -26.30 4.92
C ILE A 80 14.72 -25.09 5.59
N ASN A 81 15.73 -25.34 6.43
CA ASN A 81 16.44 -24.27 7.11
C ASN A 81 17.22 -23.38 6.13
N GLU A 82 17.81 -23.97 5.09
CA GLU A 82 18.47 -23.22 4.02
C GLU A 82 17.48 -22.32 3.26
N ASN A 83 16.30 -22.84 2.89
CA ASN A 83 15.25 -22.05 2.22
C ASN A 83 14.79 -20.87 3.08
N ALA A 84 14.60 -21.11 4.38
CA ALA A 84 14.26 -20.06 5.34
C ALA A 84 15.39 -19.02 5.44
N ALA A 85 16.64 -19.45 5.54
CA ALA A 85 17.81 -18.58 5.61
C ALA A 85 17.94 -17.69 4.36
N LEU A 86 17.84 -18.28 3.17
CA LEU A 86 17.91 -17.59 1.87
C LEU A 86 16.82 -16.54 1.70
N TYR A 87 15.66 -16.71 2.34
CA TYR A 87 14.58 -15.73 2.29
C TYR A 87 14.71 -14.63 3.36
N PHE A 88 14.91 -15.04 4.63
CA PHE A 88 14.80 -14.14 5.78
C PHE A 88 16.07 -13.34 6.08
N VAL A 89 17.26 -13.93 5.91
CA VAL A 89 18.53 -13.22 6.23
C VAL A 89 18.69 -11.96 5.34
N PRO A 90 18.44 -12.01 4.01
CA PRO A 90 18.51 -10.82 3.18
C PRO A 90 17.35 -9.83 3.40
N ARG A 91 16.40 -10.09 4.30
CA ARG A 91 15.26 -9.19 4.59
C ARG A 91 15.20 -8.79 6.06
N ARG A 92 16.21 -9.17 6.85
CA ARG A 92 16.27 -8.97 8.30
C ARG A 92 16.04 -7.51 8.67
N GLU A 93 16.73 -6.59 8.01
CA GLU A 93 16.64 -5.16 8.31
C GLU A 93 15.24 -4.62 8.00
N GLY A 94 14.66 -4.98 6.86
CA GLY A 94 13.30 -4.55 6.51
C GLY A 94 12.22 -5.11 7.45
N MET A 95 12.43 -6.28 8.05
CA MET A 95 11.53 -6.83 9.06
C MET A 95 11.63 -6.08 10.40
N VAL A 96 12.82 -5.61 10.77
CA VAL A 96 13.03 -4.74 11.94
C VAL A 96 12.45 -3.34 11.72
N ASP A 97 12.69 -2.77 10.54
CA ASP A 97 12.09 -1.51 10.10
C ASP A 97 10.56 -1.57 10.15
N PHE A 98 10.00 -2.71 9.77
CA PHE A 98 8.55 -2.93 9.81
C PHE A 98 7.97 -2.89 11.23
N CYS A 99 8.69 -3.31 12.28
CA CYS A 99 8.16 -3.18 13.65
C CYS A 99 7.80 -1.75 14.02
N HIS A 100 8.61 -0.79 13.57
CA HIS A 100 8.36 0.62 13.82
C HIS A 100 7.36 1.17 12.80
N SER A 101 7.50 0.81 11.53
CA SER A 101 6.60 1.26 10.47
C SER A 101 5.17 0.77 10.64
N GLY A 102 4.97 -0.44 11.17
CA GLY A 102 3.66 -1.02 11.47
C GLY A 102 2.88 -0.19 12.49
N ARG A 103 3.56 0.37 13.50
CA ARG A 103 2.96 1.30 14.47
C ARG A 103 2.45 2.59 13.83
N LEU A 104 3.10 3.04 12.75
CA LEU A 104 2.76 4.29 12.08
C LEU A 104 1.75 4.09 10.93
N LEU A 105 1.76 2.93 10.29
CA LEU A 105 1.01 2.67 9.06
C LEU A 105 -0.16 1.68 9.24
N ILE A 106 -0.09 0.74 10.18
CA ILE A 106 -1.12 -0.30 10.38
C ILE A 106 -1.98 0.00 11.60
N GLU A 107 -1.37 0.32 12.74
CA GLU A 107 -2.11 0.57 13.98
C GLU A 107 -3.17 1.68 13.85
N PRO A 108 -2.88 2.85 13.24
CA PRO A 108 -3.90 3.90 13.11
C PRO A 108 -5.07 3.48 12.20
N ILE A 109 -4.79 2.66 11.19
CA ILE A 109 -5.82 2.11 10.29
C ILE A 109 -6.67 1.09 11.04
N TRP A 110 -6.04 0.25 11.86
CA TRP A 110 -6.71 -0.73 12.69
C TRP A 110 -7.63 -0.06 13.72
N GLU A 111 -7.13 0.94 14.45
CA GLU A 111 -7.92 1.74 15.40
C GLU A 111 -9.12 2.40 14.69
N TYR A 112 -8.91 2.96 13.50
CA TYR A 112 -10.00 3.50 12.69
C TYR A 112 -11.01 2.43 12.26
N ALA A 113 -10.57 1.25 11.82
CA ALA A 113 -11.47 0.15 11.45
C ALA A 113 -12.31 -0.31 12.64
N GLN A 114 -11.73 -0.33 13.84
CA GLN A 114 -12.46 -0.67 15.05
C GLN A 114 -13.55 0.34 15.37
N GLY A 115 -13.25 1.64 15.27
CA GLY A 115 -14.22 2.71 15.57
C GLY A 115 -15.25 2.98 14.46
N SER A 116 -14.91 2.74 13.21
CA SER A 116 -15.77 3.07 12.05
C SER A 116 -16.72 1.94 11.64
N LEU A 117 -16.37 0.68 11.92
CA LEU A 117 -17.24 -0.45 11.65
C LEU A 117 -18.27 -0.60 12.78
N GLY A 118 -19.56 -0.55 12.45
CA GLY A 118 -20.63 -0.75 13.43
C GLY A 118 -20.64 -2.17 14.03
N GLN A 119 -21.22 -2.32 15.22
CA GLN A 119 -21.24 -3.60 15.97
C GLN A 119 -21.81 -4.76 15.15
N GLU A 120 -22.86 -4.53 14.37
CA GLU A 120 -23.43 -5.55 13.48
C GLU A 120 -22.41 -6.05 12.45
N THR A 121 -21.59 -5.15 11.89
CA THR A 121 -20.54 -5.52 10.93
C THR A 121 -19.45 -6.33 11.63
N TRP A 122 -19.03 -5.91 12.82
CA TRP A 122 -18.08 -6.64 13.65
C TRP A 122 -18.56 -8.05 14.01
N GLY A 123 -19.80 -8.20 14.47
CA GLY A 123 -20.43 -9.48 14.75
C GLY A 123 -20.45 -10.39 13.53
N ARG A 124 -20.81 -9.86 12.35
CA ARG A 124 -20.76 -10.59 11.07
C ARG A 124 -19.35 -11.02 10.68
N LEU A 125 -18.33 -10.17 10.90
CA LEU A 125 -16.94 -10.51 10.61
C LEU A 125 -16.42 -11.62 11.53
N LYS A 126 -16.69 -11.54 12.84
CA LYS A 126 -16.36 -12.59 13.81
C LYS A 126 -17.07 -13.90 13.48
N GLN A 127 -18.35 -13.85 13.15
CA GLN A 127 -19.13 -15.02 12.73
C GLN A 127 -18.52 -15.66 11.49
N LYS A 128 -18.18 -14.86 10.47
CA LYS A 128 -17.48 -15.36 9.27
C LYS A 128 -16.14 -15.98 9.61
N LEU A 129 -15.35 -15.41 10.52
CA LEU A 129 -14.08 -15.98 10.96
C LEU A 129 -14.25 -17.32 11.69
N ALA A 130 -15.26 -17.43 12.55
CA ALA A 130 -15.57 -18.66 13.28
C ALA A 130 -16.10 -19.76 12.35
N GLN A 131 -16.82 -19.39 11.29
CA GLN A 131 -17.36 -20.32 10.29
C GLN A 131 -16.35 -20.66 9.19
N ALA A 132 -15.42 -19.76 8.89
CA ALA A 132 -14.37 -19.96 7.90
C ALA A 132 -13.50 -21.14 8.35
N ALA A 133 -13.47 -22.18 7.52
CA ALA A 133 -12.63 -23.35 7.78
C ALA A 133 -11.18 -22.93 8.02
N ASN A 134 -10.54 -23.55 9.00
CA ASN A 134 -9.20 -23.19 9.41
C ASN A 134 -8.18 -23.40 8.29
N VAL A 135 -7.80 -22.30 7.66
CA VAL A 135 -6.49 -22.16 7.03
C VAL A 135 -5.52 -21.84 8.15
N ASP A 136 -4.30 -22.36 8.10
CA ASP A 136 -3.25 -22.17 9.11
C ASP A 136 -2.65 -20.73 9.12
N LEU A 137 -3.54 -19.75 9.11
CA LEU A 137 -3.26 -18.33 9.28
C LEU A 137 -3.97 -17.87 10.57
N SER A 138 -3.26 -17.14 11.44
CA SER A 138 -3.81 -16.72 12.73
C SER A 138 -5.13 -15.97 12.58
N VAL A 139 -6.06 -16.13 13.52
CA VAL A 139 -7.33 -15.38 13.52
C VAL A 139 -7.07 -13.88 13.47
N SER A 140 -6.06 -13.39 14.19
CA SER A 140 -5.67 -11.98 14.16
C SER A 140 -5.30 -11.49 12.74
N THR A 141 -4.48 -12.24 11.98
CA THR A 141 -4.12 -11.86 10.61
C THR A 141 -5.34 -11.88 9.69
N ARG A 142 -6.16 -12.93 9.78
CA ARG A 142 -7.40 -13.03 8.99
C ARG A 142 -8.30 -11.84 9.30
N LEU A 143 -8.46 -11.50 10.56
CA LEU A 143 -9.32 -10.42 10.98
C LEU A 143 -8.88 -9.05 10.43
N HIS A 144 -7.57 -8.75 10.40
CA HIS A 144 -7.07 -7.56 9.71
C HIS A 144 -7.48 -7.55 8.24
N ILE A 145 -7.37 -8.69 7.53
CA ILE A 145 -7.82 -8.81 6.13
C ILE A 145 -9.31 -8.49 6.01
N TYR A 146 -10.16 -9.05 6.87
CA TYR A 146 -11.60 -8.81 6.86
C TYR A 146 -11.96 -7.36 7.19
N ALA A 147 -11.37 -6.78 8.23
CA ALA A 147 -11.62 -5.41 8.66
C ALA A 147 -11.16 -4.40 7.61
N PHE A 148 -9.96 -4.57 7.06
CA PHE A 148 -9.43 -3.69 6.01
C PHE A 148 -10.18 -3.83 4.69
N ALA A 149 -10.71 -5.02 4.37
CA ALA A 149 -11.62 -5.19 3.25
C ALA A 149 -12.95 -4.45 3.47
N ALA A 150 -13.45 -4.39 4.71
CA ALA A 150 -14.69 -3.71 5.06
C ALA A 150 -14.58 -2.18 4.93
N LEU A 151 -13.39 -1.59 5.08
CA LEU A 151 -13.14 -0.15 4.90
C LEU A 151 -13.41 0.37 3.47
N GLN A 152 -13.60 -0.52 2.49
CA GLN A 152 -13.79 -0.17 1.07
C GLN A 152 -12.64 0.64 0.44
N ASN A 153 -11.47 0.64 1.07
CA ASN A 153 -10.24 1.23 0.56
C ASN A 153 -9.33 0.12 0.01
N LYS A 154 -9.17 0.07 -1.31
CA LYS A 154 -8.40 -1.03 -1.93
C LYS A 154 -6.90 -0.87 -1.72
N LEU A 155 -6.41 0.35 -1.48
CA LEU A 155 -5.00 0.59 -1.20
C LEU A 155 -4.61 0.04 0.17
N ILE A 156 -5.43 0.28 1.19
CA ILE A 156 -5.20 -0.26 2.54
C ILE A 156 -5.10 -1.79 2.53
N LEU A 157 -6.10 -2.47 1.95
CA LEU A 157 -6.08 -3.92 1.87
C LEU A 157 -4.89 -4.44 1.04
N ASN A 158 -4.59 -3.79 -0.08
CA ASN A 158 -3.45 -4.16 -0.91
C ASN A 158 -2.11 -3.97 -0.18
N PHE A 159 -1.93 -2.87 0.55
CA PHE A 159 -0.74 -2.61 1.36
C PHE A 159 -0.52 -3.73 2.37
N TYR A 160 -1.59 -4.12 3.08
CA TYR A 160 -1.51 -5.21 4.05
C TYR A 160 -1.15 -6.54 3.40
N TRP A 161 -1.69 -6.86 2.22
CA TRP A 161 -1.29 -8.05 1.46
C TRP A 161 0.18 -8.02 1.03
N GLU A 162 0.68 -6.89 0.53
CA GLU A 162 2.08 -6.74 0.13
C GLU A 162 3.04 -6.91 1.30
N LEU A 163 2.65 -6.37 2.45
CA LEU A 163 3.36 -6.51 3.71
C LEU A 163 3.42 -7.98 4.14
N LEU A 164 2.29 -8.70 4.17
CA LEU A 164 2.28 -10.12 4.50
C LEU A 164 3.18 -10.95 3.57
N ARG A 165 3.17 -10.65 2.26
CA ARG A 165 4.00 -11.31 1.25
C ARG A 165 5.49 -11.03 1.42
N TYR A 166 5.85 -9.87 2.00
CA TYR A 166 7.21 -9.51 2.30
C TYR A 166 7.70 -10.18 3.60
N ILE A 167 6.93 -10.08 4.69
CA ILE A 167 7.35 -10.57 6.00
C ILE A 167 7.30 -12.10 6.13
N ARG A 168 6.31 -12.77 5.53
CA ARG A 168 6.09 -14.23 5.43
C ARG A 168 6.15 -15.10 6.69
N PHE A 169 6.79 -14.68 7.78
CA PHE A 169 6.87 -15.46 9.01
C PHE A 169 5.50 -15.75 9.65
N PRO A 170 4.45 -14.88 9.51
CA PRO A 170 3.11 -15.24 9.98
C PRO A 170 2.51 -16.46 9.24
N TYR A 171 3.03 -16.79 8.06
CA TYR A 171 2.59 -17.97 7.31
C TYR A 171 3.13 -19.27 7.88
N LEU A 172 4.14 -19.21 8.74
CA LEU A 172 4.78 -20.38 9.34
C LEU A 172 4.14 -20.77 10.68
N SER A 173 3.15 -20.02 11.15
CA SER A 173 2.37 -20.38 12.33
C SER A 173 1.68 -21.73 12.13
N GLY A 174 1.85 -22.63 13.10
CA GLY A 174 1.11 -23.88 13.19
C GLY A 174 -0.31 -23.65 13.70
N TYR A 175 -1.23 -24.54 13.32
CA TYR A 175 -2.64 -24.48 13.68
C TYR A 175 -2.90 -24.29 15.19
N ASP A 176 -2.16 -25.00 16.03
CA ASP A 176 -2.36 -24.96 17.49
C ASP A 176 -1.66 -23.78 18.18
N ALA A 177 -0.78 -23.05 17.48
CA ALA A 177 0.05 -22.00 18.10
C ALA A 177 -0.75 -20.82 18.68
N HIS A 178 -1.97 -20.61 18.18
CA HIS A 178 -2.83 -19.49 18.57
C HIS A 178 -4.21 -19.95 19.07
N ARG A 179 -4.48 -21.26 19.16
CA ARG A 179 -5.84 -21.83 19.25
C ARG A 179 -6.64 -21.41 20.49
N GLU A 180 -6.00 -21.35 21.65
CA GLU A 180 -6.65 -20.97 22.92
C GLU A 180 -7.05 -19.49 22.90
N ARG A 181 -6.12 -18.63 22.47
CA ARG A 181 -6.35 -17.19 22.30
C ARG A 181 -7.32 -16.87 21.17
N ASP A 182 -7.22 -17.58 20.05
CA ASP A 182 -8.13 -17.46 18.90
C ASP A 182 -9.56 -17.84 19.30
N ARG A 183 -9.71 -18.85 20.17
CA ARG A 183 -11.01 -19.19 20.76
C ARG A 183 -11.52 -18.07 21.64
N GLU A 184 -10.69 -17.56 22.54
CA GLU A 184 -11.02 -16.44 23.44
C GLU A 184 -11.49 -15.21 22.66
N LEU A 185 -10.76 -14.84 21.59
CA LEU A 185 -11.07 -13.76 20.64
C LEU A 185 -12.44 -13.90 19.96
N LEU A 186 -12.81 -15.14 19.63
CA LEU A 186 -14.08 -15.43 18.95
C LEU A 186 -15.25 -15.57 19.92
N THR A 187 -15.00 -15.77 21.22
CA THR A 187 -16.03 -16.01 22.24
C THR A 187 -16.30 -14.86 23.19
N HIS A 188 -15.36 -13.93 23.40
CA HIS A 188 -15.57 -12.76 24.25
C HIS A 188 -16.43 -11.66 23.60
N GLY A 189 -17.18 -10.96 24.45
CA GLY A 189 -18.08 -9.86 24.11
C GLY A 189 -17.40 -8.48 24.08
N GLU A 190 -18.10 -7.54 23.42
CA GLU A 190 -17.60 -6.33 22.73
C GLU A 190 -16.78 -5.32 23.55
N GLU A 191 -16.83 -5.32 24.89
CA GLU A 191 -16.26 -4.22 25.70
C GLU A 191 -14.73 -4.19 25.81
N ASN A 192 -14.02 -5.30 25.57
CA ASN A 192 -12.55 -5.37 25.69
C ASN A 192 -11.82 -6.00 24.48
N ASP A 193 -12.54 -6.36 23.43
CA ASP A 193 -11.98 -7.03 22.27
C ASP A 193 -10.89 -6.22 21.59
N THR A 194 -11.01 -4.90 21.59
CA THR A 194 -10.06 -4.00 20.92
C THR A 194 -8.68 -4.02 21.55
N VAL A 195 -8.61 -3.87 22.87
CA VAL A 195 -7.37 -3.89 23.64
C VAL A 195 -6.77 -5.29 23.63
N PHE A 196 -7.62 -6.31 23.78
CA PHE A 196 -7.20 -7.70 23.72
C PHE A 196 -6.64 -8.08 22.34
N MET A 197 -7.27 -7.64 21.26
CA MET A 197 -6.81 -7.88 19.88
C MET A 197 -5.48 -7.20 19.58
N ARG A 198 -5.31 -5.95 20.04
CA ARG A 198 -4.04 -5.23 19.92
C ARG A 198 -2.92 -5.97 20.64
N ALA A 199 -3.14 -6.31 21.91
CA ALA A 199 -2.17 -7.05 22.72
C ALA A 199 -1.84 -8.43 22.12
N ALA A 200 -2.86 -9.17 21.68
CA ALA A 200 -2.71 -10.47 21.02
C ALA A 200 -1.85 -10.38 19.76
N PHE A 201 -2.13 -9.40 18.88
CA PHE A 201 -1.37 -9.18 17.66
C PHE A 201 0.07 -8.77 17.96
N GLU A 202 0.28 -7.77 18.81
CA GLU A 202 1.60 -7.26 19.17
C GLU A 202 2.46 -8.36 19.81
N GLU A 203 1.87 -9.19 20.67
CA GLU A 203 2.59 -10.28 21.33
C GLU A 203 2.96 -11.40 20.34
N ASP A 204 2.02 -11.83 19.49
CA ASP A 204 2.28 -12.88 18.48
C ASP A 204 3.30 -12.43 17.45
N PHE A 205 3.13 -11.20 16.96
CA PHE A 205 4.04 -10.59 16.02
C PHE A 205 5.44 -10.42 16.62
N GLY A 206 5.53 -9.85 17.82
CA GLY A 206 6.79 -9.62 18.53
C GLY A 206 7.53 -10.92 18.87
N ARG A 207 6.80 -11.95 19.32
CA ARG A 207 7.37 -13.28 19.59
C ARG A 207 7.87 -13.95 18.31
N GLY A 208 7.08 -13.88 17.23
CA GLY A 208 7.46 -14.40 15.92
C GLY A 208 8.72 -13.74 15.38
N LEU A 209 8.77 -12.40 15.43
CA LEU A 209 9.95 -11.66 14.99
C LEU A 209 11.18 -11.95 15.86
N LYS A 210 11.05 -12.02 17.19
CA LYS A 210 12.19 -12.35 18.07
C LYS A 210 12.80 -13.70 17.72
N ARG A 211 11.97 -14.72 17.47
CA ARG A 211 12.43 -16.05 17.03
C ARG A 211 13.10 -15.97 15.67
N LEU A 212 12.53 -15.20 14.75
CA LEU A 212 13.07 -15.02 13.40
C LEU A 212 14.44 -14.34 13.42
N LEU A 213 14.61 -13.27 14.22
CA LEU A 213 15.89 -12.58 14.35
C LEU A 213 16.96 -13.49 14.94
N ALA A 214 16.61 -14.28 15.97
CA ALA A 214 17.52 -15.27 16.54
C ALA A 214 17.93 -16.34 15.50
N PHE A 215 16.97 -16.82 14.69
CA PHE A 215 17.26 -17.71 13.56
C PHE A 215 18.19 -17.06 12.54
N CYS A 216 17.90 -15.82 12.10
CA CYS A 216 18.70 -15.12 11.11
C CYS A 216 20.16 -14.94 11.57
N SER A 217 20.39 -14.61 12.85
CA SER A 217 21.75 -14.48 13.38
C SER A 217 22.56 -15.78 13.30
N GLN A 218 21.92 -16.93 13.55
CA GLN A 218 22.59 -18.24 13.45
C GLN A 218 22.75 -18.69 11.99
N ALA A 219 21.74 -18.43 11.17
CA ALA A 219 21.68 -18.82 9.77
C ALA A 219 22.65 -18.01 8.89
N GLU A 220 22.93 -16.75 9.24
CA GLU A 220 23.83 -15.88 8.48
C GLU A 220 25.24 -16.48 8.35
N GLU A 221 25.78 -17.02 9.44
CA GLU A 221 27.08 -17.69 9.45
C GLU A 221 27.00 -19.08 8.80
N ARG A 222 26.01 -19.88 9.22
CA ARG A 222 25.87 -21.28 8.77
C ARG A 222 25.72 -21.42 7.26
N TYR A 223 25.01 -20.48 6.61
CA TYR A 223 24.73 -20.53 5.18
C TYR A 223 25.56 -19.53 4.35
N GLY A 224 26.57 -18.89 4.95
CA GLY A 224 27.48 -17.97 4.23
C GLY A 224 26.76 -16.75 3.63
N LEU A 225 25.81 -16.18 4.37
CA LEU A 225 24.96 -15.06 3.92
C LEU A 225 25.43 -13.69 4.45
N LYS A 226 26.56 -13.66 5.16
CA LYS A 226 27.14 -12.43 5.69
C LYS A 226 27.41 -11.42 4.57
N GLY A 227 26.98 -10.18 4.78
CA GLY A 227 27.18 -9.09 3.82
C GLY A 227 26.28 -9.16 2.57
N ARG A 228 25.29 -10.07 2.52
CA ARG A 228 24.25 -10.04 1.49
C ARG A 228 23.51 -8.71 1.55
N GLU A 229 23.30 -8.11 0.38
CA GLU A 229 22.49 -6.90 0.24
C GLU A 229 21.08 -7.14 0.78
N GLN A 230 20.59 -6.18 1.58
CA GLN A 230 19.24 -6.25 2.13
C GLN A 230 18.23 -5.91 1.04
N ILE A 231 17.18 -6.72 0.98
CA ILE A 231 16.07 -6.60 0.05
C ILE A 231 14.99 -5.75 0.75
N PRO A 232 14.77 -4.50 0.34
CA PRO A 232 13.79 -3.63 0.99
C PRO A 232 12.36 -4.05 0.68
N PHE A 233 11.43 -3.62 1.53
CA PHE A 233 10.01 -3.67 1.22
C PHE A 233 9.67 -2.79 0.00
N ARG A 234 8.76 -3.27 -0.86
CA ARG A 234 8.25 -2.53 -2.02
C ARG A 234 6.74 -2.66 -2.08
N TRP A 235 6.02 -1.54 -2.09
CA TRP A 235 4.57 -1.57 -2.17
C TRP A 235 4.10 -1.54 -3.62
N SER A 236 3.77 -2.72 -4.14
CA SER A 236 3.38 -2.90 -5.54
C SER A 236 1.86 -2.91 -5.71
N VAL A 237 1.27 -1.73 -5.93
CA VAL A 237 -0.17 -1.56 -6.18
C VAL A 237 -0.57 -2.01 -7.58
N TYR A 238 0.22 -1.65 -8.58
CA TYR A 238 -0.02 -2.02 -9.97
C TYR A 238 0.84 -3.19 -10.38
N ARG A 239 0.21 -4.20 -11.00
CA ARG A 239 0.89 -5.44 -11.39
C ARG A 239 0.54 -5.93 -12.77
N GLN A 240 -0.38 -5.24 -13.45
CA GLN A 240 -0.80 -5.61 -14.79
C GLN A 240 -0.39 -4.55 -15.81
N ARG A 241 -0.03 -4.96 -17.03
CA ARG A 241 0.35 -4.05 -18.14
C ARG A 241 -0.70 -2.97 -18.48
N PRO A 242 -2.03 -3.15 -18.27
CA PRO A 242 -3.00 -2.05 -18.35
C PRO A 242 -2.84 -0.97 -17.27
N GLN A 243 -2.21 -1.26 -16.13
CA GLN A 243 -2.12 -0.36 -14.98
C GLN A 243 -0.82 0.46 -14.96
N LEU A 244 0.21 0.04 -15.71
CA LEU A 244 1.42 0.84 -15.91
C LEU A 244 1.13 2.19 -16.59
N CYS A 245 0.03 2.29 -17.35
CA CYS A 245 -0.37 3.58 -17.90
C CYS A 245 -0.83 4.56 -16.81
N TYR A 246 -1.32 4.09 -15.66
CA TYR A 246 -1.70 4.98 -14.56
C TYR A 246 -0.49 5.61 -13.90
N THR A 247 0.58 4.85 -13.65
CA THR A 247 1.87 5.40 -13.21
C THR A 247 2.41 6.43 -14.20
N LEU A 248 2.26 6.19 -15.50
CA LEU A 248 2.67 7.12 -16.54
C LEU A 248 1.81 8.40 -16.55
N VAL A 249 0.50 8.28 -16.36
CA VAL A 249 -0.41 9.42 -16.18
C VAL A 249 0.02 10.25 -14.96
N SER A 250 0.23 9.60 -13.81
CA SER A 250 0.73 10.25 -12.58
C SER A 250 2.02 11.02 -12.82
N ARG A 251 2.99 10.37 -13.50
CA ARG A 251 4.29 10.99 -13.80
C ARG A 251 4.14 12.23 -14.68
N ILE A 252 3.31 12.18 -15.73
CA ILE A 252 3.09 13.35 -16.60
C ILE A 252 2.34 14.47 -15.87
N ILE A 253 1.33 14.15 -15.04
CA ILE A 253 0.65 15.14 -14.20
C ILE A 253 1.65 15.81 -13.26
N PHE A 254 2.52 15.03 -12.62
CA PHE A 254 3.54 15.56 -11.73
C PHE A 254 4.54 16.50 -12.44
N GLU A 255 4.98 16.16 -13.66
CA GLU A 255 5.85 17.03 -14.47
C GLU A 255 5.13 18.31 -14.94
N ILE A 256 3.81 18.28 -15.14
CA ILE A 256 2.99 19.49 -15.36
C ILE A 256 2.97 20.35 -14.09
N ILE A 257 2.67 19.76 -12.92
CA ILE A 257 2.64 20.48 -11.63
C ILE A 257 3.98 21.15 -11.34
N LYS A 258 5.08 20.44 -11.61
CA LYS A 258 6.45 20.95 -11.42
C LYS A 258 6.82 22.07 -12.41
N GLY A 259 6.11 22.18 -13.53
CA GLY A 259 6.37 23.14 -14.60
C GLY A 259 7.40 22.66 -15.63
N THR A 260 7.82 21.39 -15.59
CA THR A 260 8.65 20.78 -16.65
C THR A 260 7.90 20.74 -17.97
N TYR A 261 6.57 20.53 -17.91
CA TYR A 261 5.65 20.74 -19.03
C TYR A 261 4.77 21.96 -18.73
N PRO A 262 5.20 23.18 -19.12
CA PRO A 262 4.49 24.41 -18.78
C PRO A 262 3.07 24.44 -19.33
N ILE A 263 2.17 25.07 -18.57
CA ILE A 263 0.81 25.34 -19.01
C ILE A 263 0.84 26.12 -20.34
N GLY A 264 0.03 25.69 -21.32
CA GLY A 264 -0.03 26.28 -22.64
C GLY A 264 1.03 25.77 -23.63
N SER A 265 2.02 24.99 -23.19
CA SER A 265 3.03 24.36 -24.05
C SER A 265 2.53 23.05 -24.66
N PHE A 266 3.22 22.57 -25.70
CA PHE A 266 3.03 21.22 -26.23
C PHE A 266 3.90 20.23 -25.44
N LEU A 267 3.32 19.07 -25.12
CA LEU A 267 4.09 17.91 -24.69
C LEU A 267 5.07 17.50 -25.80
N PRO A 268 6.23 16.91 -25.46
CA PRO A 268 7.13 16.37 -26.46
C PRO A 268 6.42 15.33 -27.35
N SER A 269 6.99 15.07 -28.53
CA SER A 269 6.40 14.09 -29.46
C SER A 269 6.33 12.70 -28.82
N LEU A 270 5.34 11.88 -29.20
CA LEU A 270 5.20 10.52 -28.66
C LEU A 270 6.48 9.67 -28.82
N PRO A 271 7.20 9.69 -29.97
CA PRO A 271 8.50 9.02 -30.08
C PRO A 271 9.51 9.51 -29.04
N THR A 272 9.68 10.83 -28.91
CA THR A 272 10.60 11.44 -27.94
C THR A 272 10.26 11.04 -26.51
N MET A 273 9.00 11.11 -26.11
CA MET A 273 8.56 10.71 -24.78
C MET A 273 8.71 9.21 -24.54
N SER A 274 8.51 8.38 -25.56
CA SER A 274 8.65 6.92 -25.49
C SER A 274 10.09 6.53 -25.14
N GLU A 275 11.07 7.19 -25.77
CA GLU A 275 12.50 7.02 -25.49
C GLU A 275 12.87 7.59 -24.11
N GLN A 276 12.46 8.83 -23.81
CA GLN A 276 12.80 9.49 -22.54
C GLN A 276 12.23 8.79 -21.30
N LEU A 277 11.06 8.17 -21.43
CA LEU A 277 10.36 7.53 -20.32
C LEU A 277 10.55 6.00 -20.30
N ASP A 278 11.24 5.43 -21.29
CA ASP A 278 11.44 3.99 -21.49
C ASP A 278 10.13 3.19 -21.40
N VAL A 279 9.14 3.60 -22.21
CA VAL A 279 7.81 2.97 -22.24
C VAL A 279 7.40 2.67 -23.67
N SER A 280 6.60 1.62 -23.85
CA SER A 280 6.06 1.31 -25.17
C SER A 280 5.17 2.43 -25.70
N TYR A 281 5.22 2.66 -27.01
CA TYR A 281 4.36 3.63 -27.69
C TYR A 281 2.86 3.42 -27.41
N ARG A 282 2.42 2.15 -27.31
CA ARG A 282 1.02 1.81 -26.98
C ARG A 282 0.64 2.29 -25.58
N THR A 283 1.50 2.08 -24.59
CA THR A 283 1.29 2.53 -23.20
C THR A 283 1.23 4.06 -23.13
N LEU A 284 2.17 4.73 -23.80
CA LEU A 284 2.22 6.18 -23.83
C LEU A 284 1.00 6.80 -24.52
N ARG A 285 0.60 6.28 -25.69
CA ARG A 285 -0.62 6.73 -26.39
C ARG A 285 -1.85 6.57 -25.51
N ARG A 286 -1.95 5.47 -24.74
CA ARG A 286 -3.04 5.28 -23.78
C ARG A 286 -2.98 6.30 -22.64
N ALA A 287 -1.82 6.57 -22.07
CA ALA A 287 -1.65 7.58 -21.02
C ALA A 287 -2.05 8.98 -21.53
N VAL A 288 -1.58 9.40 -22.70
CA VAL A 288 -1.97 10.67 -23.34
C VAL A 288 -3.48 10.73 -23.60
N SER A 289 -4.09 9.62 -24.05
CA SER A 289 -5.54 9.55 -24.18
C SER A 289 -6.26 9.77 -22.84
N ILE A 290 -5.77 9.20 -21.74
CA ILE A 290 -6.35 9.39 -20.40
C ILE A 290 -6.19 10.85 -19.94
N LEU A 291 -5.00 11.43 -20.09
CA LEU A 291 -4.73 12.84 -19.77
C LEU A 291 -5.66 13.78 -20.55
N ASN A 292 -5.96 13.47 -21.82
CA ASN A 292 -6.92 14.23 -22.62
C ASN A 292 -8.35 14.12 -22.07
N SER A 293 -8.76 12.93 -21.60
CA SER A 293 -10.05 12.73 -20.93
C SER A 293 -10.11 13.34 -19.52
N LEU A 294 -8.97 13.61 -18.89
CA LEU A 294 -8.86 14.38 -17.63
C LEU A 294 -8.96 15.89 -17.85
N GLY A 295 -9.09 16.37 -19.10
CA GLY A 295 -9.22 17.79 -19.39
C GLY A 295 -7.97 18.63 -19.13
N ILE A 296 -6.82 18.02 -18.82
CA ILE A 296 -5.56 18.75 -18.55
C ILE A 296 -4.71 18.97 -19.79
N ILE A 297 -4.95 18.19 -20.85
CA ILE A 297 -4.37 18.40 -22.16
C ILE A 297 -5.43 18.33 -23.25
N HIS A 298 -5.12 18.92 -24.42
CA HIS A 298 -5.89 18.73 -25.63
C HIS A 298 -5.01 18.26 -26.78
N SER A 299 -5.41 17.17 -27.43
CA SER A 299 -4.67 16.56 -28.55
C SER A 299 -5.18 17.07 -29.89
N TYR A 300 -4.31 17.75 -30.64
CA TYR A 300 -4.61 18.26 -31.97
C TYR A 300 -4.06 17.31 -33.04
N GLN A 301 -4.90 16.97 -34.02
CA GLN A 301 -4.50 16.10 -35.13
C GLN A 301 -3.28 16.68 -35.86
N GLY A 302 -2.20 15.91 -35.93
CA GLY A 302 -0.94 16.27 -36.60
C GLY A 302 -0.07 17.31 -35.88
N LYS A 303 -0.51 17.91 -34.77
CA LYS A 303 0.25 18.96 -34.04
C LYS A 303 0.75 18.53 -32.66
N GLY A 304 0.22 17.44 -32.11
CA GLY A 304 0.57 16.94 -30.79
C GLY A 304 -0.41 17.37 -29.69
N SER A 305 -0.02 17.16 -28.43
CA SER A 305 -0.88 17.39 -27.27
C SER A 305 -0.43 18.62 -26.50
N ARG A 306 -1.34 19.56 -26.25
CA ARG A 306 -1.07 20.82 -25.55
C ARG A 306 -1.57 20.76 -24.11
N VAL A 307 -0.77 21.21 -23.15
CA VAL A 307 -1.20 21.41 -21.76
C VAL A 307 -2.15 22.60 -21.72
N LEU A 308 -3.35 22.41 -21.19
CA LEU A 308 -4.40 23.43 -21.25
C LEU A 308 -4.19 24.51 -20.20
N MET A 309 -4.43 25.78 -20.61
CA MET A 309 -4.50 26.92 -19.70
C MET A 309 -5.73 26.86 -18.81
N THR A 310 -6.84 26.36 -19.39
CA THR A 310 -8.09 26.12 -18.70
C THR A 310 -8.49 24.66 -18.74
N ILE A 311 -8.73 24.05 -17.58
CA ILE A 311 -9.16 22.67 -17.49
C ILE A 311 -10.42 22.44 -18.33
N GLY A 312 -10.34 21.47 -19.24
CA GLY A 312 -11.45 21.04 -20.07
C GLY A 312 -12.45 20.18 -19.31
N SER A 313 -13.50 19.75 -20.03
CA SER A 313 -14.46 18.77 -19.50
C SER A 313 -13.77 17.44 -19.17
N ILE A 314 -14.02 16.90 -17.98
CA ILE A 314 -13.56 15.57 -17.59
C ILE A 314 -14.59 14.53 -18.02
N ASP A 315 -14.15 13.46 -18.68
CA ASP A 315 -14.98 12.31 -19.05
C ASP A 315 -15.08 11.31 -17.91
N PHE A 316 -16.03 11.53 -16.99
CA PHE A 316 -16.24 10.66 -15.82
C PHE A 316 -16.79 9.27 -16.15
N GLN A 317 -17.30 9.04 -17.36
CA GLN A 317 -17.80 7.72 -17.76
C GLN A 317 -16.66 6.74 -18.07
N ARG A 318 -15.49 7.27 -18.41
CA ARG A 318 -14.31 6.49 -18.74
C ARG A 318 -13.80 5.70 -17.52
N PRO A 319 -13.63 4.36 -17.63
CA PRO A 319 -13.18 3.52 -16.51
C PRO A 319 -11.84 3.96 -15.91
N GLU A 320 -10.90 4.42 -16.74
CA GLU A 320 -9.60 4.90 -16.28
C GLU A 320 -9.69 6.15 -15.39
N ILE A 321 -10.66 7.02 -15.65
CA ILE A 321 -10.88 8.25 -14.88
C ILE A 321 -11.48 7.91 -13.53
N ARG A 322 -12.48 7.02 -13.50
CA ARG A 322 -13.07 6.51 -12.24
C ARG A 322 -12.03 5.79 -11.38
N GLU A 323 -11.15 5.02 -12.00
CA GLU A 323 -10.09 4.33 -11.29
C GLU A 323 -9.03 5.31 -10.75
N GLY A 324 -8.62 6.30 -11.57
CA GLY A 324 -7.73 7.38 -11.13
C GLY A 324 -8.30 8.18 -9.96
N PHE A 325 -9.59 8.51 -10.01
CA PHE A 325 -10.29 9.17 -8.92
C PHE A 325 -10.36 8.29 -7.65
N ARG A 326 -10.65 6.99 -7.81
CA ARG A 326 -10.62 6.04 -6.69
C ARG A 326 -9.23 6.01 -6.04
N LEU A 327 -8.15 5.96 -6.83
CA LEU A 327 -6.78 5.96 -6.33
C LEU A 327 -6.46 7.22 -5.54
N TYR A 328 -6.86 8.40 -6.06
CA TYR A 328 -6.75 9.67 -5.35
C TYR A 328 -7.48 9.62 -4.00
N ARG A 329 -8.76 9.25 -4.01
CA ARG A 329 -9.61 9.21 -2.81
C ARG A 329 -9.11 8.19 -1.77
N ASP A 330 -8.75 6.99 -2.21
CA ASP A 330 -8.23 5.94 -1.33
C ASP A 330 -6.89 6.38 -0.70
N SER A 331 -6.06 7.16 -1.42
CA SER A 331 -4.80 7.68 -0.90
C SER A 331 -5.02 8.77 0.15
N LEU A 332 -6.00 9.65 -0.06
CA LEU A 332 -6.38 10.66 0.94
C LEU A 332 -6.83 10.02 2.25
N GLN A 333 -7.68 8.99 2.20
CA GLN A 333 -8.09 8.28 3.41
C GLN A 333 -6.90 7.60 4.09
N PHE A 334 -6.05 6.91 3.31
CA PHE A 334 -4.85 6.26 3.87
C PHE A 334 -3.97 7.30 4.58
N MET A 335 -3.68 8.42 3.92
CA MET A 335 -2.89 9.51 4.50
C MET A 335 -3.58 10.14 5.71
N ALA A 336 -4.89 10.38 5.69
CA ALA A 336 -5.63 10.92 6.83
C ALA A 336 -5.44 10.09 8.10
N LEU A 337 -5.38 8.76 7.97
CA LEU A 337 -5.18 7.86 9.10
C LEU A 337 -3.72 7.81 9.57
N THR A 338 -2.74 8.03 8.69
CA THR A 338 -1.32 7.71 8.95
C THR A 338 -0.38 8.92 9.00
N VAL A 339 -0.78 10.07 8.43
CA VAL A 339 0.11 11.23 8.26
C VAL A 339 0.53 11.88 9.57
N ARG A 340 -0.36 11.91 10.57
CA ARG A 340 -0.05 12.46 11.89
C ARG A 340 1.08 11.69 12.58
N PRO A 341 0.96 10.37 12.87
CA PRO A 341 2.03 9.63 13.53
C PRO A 341 3.32 9.60 12.69
N VAL A 342 3.22 9.57 11.36
CA VAL A 342 4.39 9.62 10.46
C VAL A 342 5.13 10.95 10.54
N PHE A 343 4.43 12.09 10.56
CA PHE A 343 5.08 13.39 10.70
C PHE A 343 5.73 13.56 12.07
N LEU A 344 5.04 13.19 13.15
CA LEU A 344 5.60 13.25 14.49
C LEU A 344 6.87 12.42 14.59
N TYR A 345 6.80 11.17 14.18
CA TYR A 345 7.95 10.28 14.19
C TYR A 345 9.11 10.83 13.34
N THR A 346 8.82 11.35 12.14
CA THR A 346 9.86 11.93 11.28
C THR A 346 10.46 13.17 11.94
N LEU A 347 9.66 14.10 12.45
CA LEU A 347 10.12 15.32 13.09
C LEU A 347 10.98 15.01 14.33
N GLU A 348 10.59 14.06 15.15
CA GLU A 348 11.34 13.64 16.35
C GLU A 348 12.74 13.10 16.04
N HIS A 349 12.92 12.43 14.89
CA HIS A 349 14.15 11.73 14.54
C HIS A 349 15.08 12.49 13.58
N VAL A 350 14.69 13.67 13.11
CA VAL A 350 15.52 14.51 12.23
C VAL A 350 16.31 15.55 13.01
N GLU A 351 17.45 15.96 12.44
CA GLU A 351 18.27 17.01 13.00
C GLU A 351 17.52 18.36 13.07
N PRO A 352 17.77 19.20 14.09
CA PRO A 352 17.13 20.51 14.23
C PRO A 352 17.26 21.40 12.99
N GLU A 353 18.38 21.31 12.27
CA GLU A 353 18.59 22.04 11.01
C GLU A 353 17.58 21.67 9.93
N GLU A 354 17.25 20.38 9.78
CA GLU A 354 16.28 19.93 8.78
C GLU A 354 14.86 20.37 9.13
N ARG A 355 14.54 20.45 10.44
CA ARG A 355 13.27 21.04 10.91
C ARG A 355 13.17 22.52 10.55
N GLN A 356 14.26 23.26 10.78
CA GLN A 356 14.32 24.67 10.44
C GLN A 356 14.22 24.89 8.92
N ARG A 357 14.93 24.08 8.12
CA ARG A 357 14.81 24.10 6.65
C ARG A 357 13.39 23.80 6.18
N LEU A 358 12.67 22.89 6.83
CA LEU A 358 11.27 22.61 6.52
C LEU A 358 10.39 23.85 6.77
N ALA A 359 10.54 24.50 7.93
CA ALA A 359 9.81 25.71 8.28
C ALA A 359 10.06 26.84 7.26
N GLU A 360 11.32 27.05 6.89
CA GLU A 360 11.74 28.05 5.89
C GLU A 360 11.14 27.77 4.51
N LYS A 361 11.12 26.50 4.08
CA LYS A 361 10.51 26.12 2.80
C LYS A 361 8.99 26.36 2.79
N PHE A 362 8.29 26.09 3.88
CA PHE A 362 6.86 26.44 3.98
C PHE A 362 6.65 27.96 3.94
N ALA A 363 7.47 28.73 4.65
CA ALA A 363 7.42 30.19 4.60
C ALA A 363 7.71 30.75 3.19
N ASP A 364 8.69 30.19 2.47
CA ASP A 364 9.00 30.57 1.08
C ASP A 364 7.84 30.27 0.13
N ILE A 365 7.17 29.13 0.29
CA ILE A 365 5.97 28.78 -0.49
C ILE A 365 4.86 29.82 -0.28
N VAL A 366 4.64 30.26 0.96
CA VAL A 366 3.66 31.32 1.27
C VAL A 366 4.06 32.64 0.63
N ASN A 367 5.31 33.08 0.83
CA ASN A 367 5.81 34.35 0.32
C ASN A 367 5.76 34.43 -1.22
N ARG A 368 6.06 33.32 -1.91
CA ARG A 368 6.02 33.24 -3.37
C ARG A 368 4.62 32.94 -3.94
N HIS A 369 3.59 32.91 -3.11
CA HIS A 369 2.20 32.64 -3.52
C HIS A 369 2.07 31.29 -4.26
N LYS A 370 2.74 30.27 -3.71
CA LYS A 370 2.93 28.94 -4.31
C LYS A 370 2.27 27.82 -3.49
N CYS A 371 1.25 28.14 -2.70
CA CYS A 371 0.64 27.25 -1.70
C CYS A 371 0.20 25.88 -2.23
N GLN A 372 -0.08 25.74 -3.53
CA GLN A 372 -0.36 24.45 -4.17
C GLN A 372 0.78 23.43 -4.08
N TYR A 373 2.02 23.87 -3.80
CA TYR A 373 3.18 22.99 -3.63
C TYR A 373 3.36 22.45 -2.21
N CYS A 374 2.46 22.78 -1.26
CA CYS A 374 2.57 22.36 0.14
C CYS A 374 2.58 20.83 0.28
N PHE A 375 1.70 20.11 -0.41
CA PHE A 375 1.64 18.63 -0.40
C PHE A 375 2.95 18.01 -0.86
N LYS A 376 3.50 18.54 -1.95
CA LYS A 376 4.79 18.10 -2.48
C LYS A 376 5.89 18.28 -1.44
N LEU A 377 5.99 19.45 -0.83
CA LEU A 377 7.00 19.74 0.20
C LEU A 377 6.87 18.78 1.40
N ALA A 378 5.64 18.56 1.88
CA ALA A 378 5.33 17.66 2.98
C ALA A 378 5.77 16.21 2.70
N ILE A 379 5.40 15.69 1.52
CA ILE A 379 5.74 14.31 1.14
C ILE A 379 7.24 14.18 0.84
N ASP A 380 7.85 15.17 0.18
CA ASP A 380 9.29 15.22 -0.05
C ASP A 380 10.07 15.20 1.27
N PHE A 381 9.57 15.86 2.31
CA PHE A 381 10.15 15.80 3.66
C PHE A 381 10.09 14.39 4.24
N ILE A 382 8.92 13.73 4.26
CA ILE A 382 8.81 12.34 4.74
C ILE A 382 9.73 11.41 3.95
N ARG A 383 9.74 11.54 2.62
CA ARG A 383 10.56 10.72 1.72
C ARG A 383 12.05 10.90 1.93
N SER A 384 12.51 12.11 2.25
CA SER A 384 13.95 12.38 2.42
C SER A 384 14.44 12.19 3.85
N GLN A 385 13.56 12.39 4.84
CA GLN A 385 13.97 12.54 6.23
C GLN A 385 13.42 11.47 7.18
N CYS A 386 12.33 10.76 6.84
CA CYS A 386 11.84 9.68 7.70
C CYS A 386 12.88 8.55 7.75
N PRO A 387 13.34 8.09 8.92
CA PRO A 387 14.39 7.08 9.00
C PRO A 387 13.89 5.68 8.59
N LEU A 388 12.56 5.46 8.58
CA LEU A 388 11.95 4.17 8.24
C LEU A 388 11.76 3.99 6.74
N ALA A 389 12.42 2.97 6.17
CA ALA A 389 12.38 2.68 4.74
C ALA A 389 10.98 2.29 4.24
N THR A 390 10.23 1.53 5.03
CA THR A 390 8.86 1.12 4.68
C THR A 390 7.91 2.33 4.61
N VAL A 391 8.06 3.29 5.54
CA VAL A 391 7.29 4.55 5.51
C VAL A 391 7.64 5.37 4.27
N ARG A 392 8.95 5.52 3.96
CA ARG A 392 9.38 6.22 2.74
C ARG A 392 8.79 5.59 1.47
N GLU A 393 8.86 4.26 1.32
CA GLU A 393 8.25 3.56 0.19
C GLU A 393 6.73 3.79 0.14
N CYS A 394 6.05 3.73 1.28
CA CYS A 394 4.60 3.95 1.36
C CYS A 394 4.21 5.35 0.84
N TYR A 395 4.86 6.39 1.34
CA TYR A 395 4.53 7.78 0.97
C TYR A 395 4.94 8.13 -0.46
N VAL A 396 5.98 7.49 -1.01
CA VAL A 396 6.29 7.57 -2.45
C VAL A 396 5.13 7.05 -3.29
N ARG A 397 4.55 5.90 -2.93
CA ARG A 397 3.41 5.34 -3.67
C ARG A 397 2.14 6.15 -3.49
N LEU A 398 1.88 6.65 -2.28
CA LEU A 398 0.73 7.53 -2.06
C LEU A 398 0.84 8.84 -2.85
N GLU A 399 2.04 9.42 -2.99
CA GLU A 399 2.26 10.60 -3.85
C GLU A 399 1.87 10.33 -5.31
N GLU A 400 2.27 9.16 -5.85
CA GLU A 400 1.94 8.75 -7.22
C GLU A 400 0.43 8.72 -7.47
N PHE A 401 -0.39 8.47 -6.45
CA PHE A 401 -1.85 8.47 -6.58
C PHE A 401 -2.47 9.81 -6.21
N LEU A 402 -1.89 10.54 -5.27
CA LEU A 402 -2.38 11.84 -4.84
C LEU A 402 -2.38 12.86 -5.98
N VAL A 403 -1.41 12.78 -6.89
CA VAL A 403 -1.34 13.66 -8.08
C VAL A 403 -2.56 13.55 -9.00
N TRP A 404 -3.29 12.43 -8.98
CA TRP A 404 -4.56 12.33 -9.70
C TRP A 404 -5.60 13.32 -9.20
N GLY A 405 -5.48 13.80 -7.96
CA GLY A 405 -6.32 14.85 -7.39
C GLY A 405 -6.25 16.17 -8.16
N TYR A 406 -5.10 16.49 -8.76
CA TYR A 406 -4.85 17.78 -9.41
C TYR A 406 -5.93 18.20 -10.43
N PRO A 407 -6.27 17.39 -11.46
CA PRO A 407 -7.36 17.71 -12.37
C PRO A 407 -8.72 17.85 -11.68
N PHE A 408 -9.04 17.01 -10.68
CA PHE A 408 -10.35 17.06 -10.01
C PHE A 408 -10.49 18.32 -9.13
N VAL A 409 -9.43 18.70 -8.43
CA VAL A 409 -9.39 19.91 -7.61
C VAL A 409 -9.49 21.14 -8.51
N LEU A 410 -8.74 21.20 -9.63
CA LEU A 410 -8.85 22.25 -10.65
C LEU A 410 -10.28 22.39 -11.17
N TYR A 411 -10.89 21.26 -11.54
CA TYR A 411 -12.24 21.22 -12.11
C TYR A 411 -13.30 21.74 -11.13
N ARG A 412 -13.17 21.45 -9.83
CA ARG A 412 -14.12 21.89 -8.80
C ARG A 412 -13.85 23.30 -8.29
N ALA A 413 -12.61 23.61 -7.92
CA ALA A 413 -12.28 24.88 -7.27
C ALA A 413 -12.20 26.04 -8.27
N GLY A 414 -11.95 25.73 -9.55
CA GLY A 414 -11.58 26.72 -10.54
C GLY A 414 -10.11 27.15 -10.38
N GLU A 415 -9.51 27.52 -11.50
CA GLU A 415 -8.05 27.71 -11.62
C GLU A 415 -7.49 28.84 -10.78
N GLN A 416 -8.31 29.86 -10.54
CA GLN A 416 -7.93 31.06 -9.79
C GLN A 416 -7.92 30.86 -8.27
N ARG A 417 -8.48 29.75 -7.76
CA ARG A 417 -8.71 29.56 -6.31
C ARG A 417 -7.85 28.50 -5.63
N LEU A 418 -7.02 27.76 -6.39
CA LEU A 418 -6.15 26.72 -5.84
C LEU A 418 -5.11 27.25 -4.86
N GLN A 419 -4.57 28.45 -5.12
CA GLN A 419 -3.63 29.08 -4.21
C GLN A 419 -4.33 29.53 -2.92
N GLU A 420 -5.50 30.16 -3.04
CA GLU A 420 -6.33 30.59 -1.90
C GLU A 420 -6.77 29.39 -1.04
N GLU A 421 -7.12 28.27 -1.66
CA GLU A 421 -7.61 27.06 -0.99
C GLU A 421 -6.62 26.49 0.03
N TYR A 422 -5.32 26.58 -0.25
CA TYR A 422 -4.28 26.05 0.61
C TYR A 422 -3.45 27.12 1.33
N ALA A 423 -3.72 28.42 1.12
CA ALA A 423 -2.92 29.51 1.66
C ALA A 423 -2.93 29.56 3.19
N GLN A 424 -4.10 29.58 3.81
CA GLN A 424 -4.24 29.63 5.27
C GLN A 424 -3.56 28.43 5.93
N MET A 425 -3.77 27.24 5.35
CA MET A 425 -3.18 26.01 5.84
C MET A 425 -1.65 26.09 5.77
N THR A 426 -1.10 26.47 4.61
CA THR A 426 0.35 26.49 4.37
C THR A 426 1.04 27.48 5.31
N TRP A 427 0.38 28.62 5.56
CA TRP A 427 0.84 29.60 6.54
C TRP A 427 0.83 29.05 7.97
N ALA A 428 -0.27 28.40 8.40
CA ALA A 428 -0.35 27.79 9.72
C ALA A 428 0.72 26.71 9.93
N ALA A 429 0.96 25.88 8.92
CA ALA A 429 2.02 24.87 8.93
C ALA A 429 3.41 25.50 9.14
N ALA A 430 3.73 26.60 8.46
CA ALA A 430 4.99 27.33 8.65
C ALA A 430 5.12 27.85 10.09
N GLU A 431 4.05 28.44 10.63
CA GLU A 431 4.02 28.99 11.99
C GLU A 431 4.18 27.93 13.08
N TYR A 432 3.51 26.77 12.93
CA TYR A 432 3.65 25.67 13.88
C TYR A 432 5.07 25.13 13.91
N LEU A 433 5.70 24.92 12.74
CA LEU A 433 7.08 24.46 12.67
C LEU A 433 8.05 25.46 13.30
N LYS A 434 7.89 26.76 13.01
CA LYS A 434 8.73 27.83 13.55
C LYS A 434 8.66 27.95 15.07
N LYS A 435 7.49 27.65 15.65
CA LYS A 435 7.25 27.66 17.11
C LYS A 435 7.58 26.31 17.77
N GLY A 436 8.06 25.32 17.03
CA GLY A 436 8.31 23.96 17.55
C GLY A 436 7.05 23.19 17.94
N GLN A 437 5.87 23.58 17.44
CA GLN A 437 4.58 22.95 17.75
C GLN A 437 4.29 21.78 16.79
N TRP A 438 5.10 20.72 16.86
CA TRP A 438 5.05 19.60 15.91
C TRP A 438 3.75 18.81 15.94
N GLU A 439 3.15 18.65 17.13
CA GLU A 439 1.83 18.03 17.27
C GLU A 439 0.78 18.79 16.49
N LYS A 440 0.70 20.11 16.67
CA LYS A 440 -0.23 20.96 15.92
C LYS A 440 0.03 20.93 14.41
N PHE A 441 1.30 20.91 13.99
CA PHE A 441 1.62 20.73 12.57
C PHE A 441 1.08 19.39 12.04
N ALA A 442 1.33 18.29 12.76
CA ALA A 442 0.89 16.96 12.36
C ALA A 442 -0.64 16.81 12.37
N ASP A 443 -1.32 17.36 13.38
CA ASP A 443 -2.79 17.43 13.47
C ASP A 443 -3.37 18.22 12.29
N HIS A 444 -2.77 19.37 11.98
CA HIS A 444 -3.22 20.22 10.88
C HIS A 444 -3.12 19.51 9.51
N TRP A 445 -2.08 18.69 9.32
CA TRP A 445 -1.94 17.86 8.11
C TRP A 445 -2.96 16.73 8.05
N LYS A 446 -3.30 16.11 9.18
CA LYS A 446 -4.37 15.12 9.26
C LYS A 446 -5.71 15.74 8.89
N GLU A 447 -6.07 16.87 9.51
CA GLU A 447 -7.30 17.61 9.22
C GLU A 447 -7.41 17.99 7.74
N LEU A 448 -6.29 18.38 7.11
CA LEU A 448 -6.27 18.64 5.67
C LEU A 448 -6.66 17.37 4.88
N MET A 449 -6.03 16.24 5.14
CA MET A 449 -6.31 15.00 4.40
C MET A 449 -7.76 14.56 4.58
N GLU A 450 -8.29 14.67 5.80
CA GLU A 450 -9.70 14.38 6.11
C GLU A 450 -10.63 15.30 5.32
N ARG A 451 -10.37 16.61 5.33
CA ARG A 451 -11.16 17.59 4.57
C ARG A 451 -11.12 17.34 3.06
N GLU A 452 -9.94 17.07 2.50
CA GLU A 452 -9.82 16.78 1.06
C GLU A 452 -10.49 15.44 0.71
N TYR A 453 -10.47 14.45 1.62
CA TYR A 453 -11.20 13.20 1.48
C TYR A 453 -12.72 13.41 1.47
N GLU A 454 -13.26 14.21 2.40
CA GLU A 454 -14.68 14.57 2.44
C GLU A 454 -15.12 15.30 1.17
N LYS A 455 -14.32 16.28 0.74
CA LYS A 455 -14.52 17.02 -0.51
C LYS A 455 -14.56 16.09 -1.73
N ALA A 456 -13.66 15.11 -1.80
CA ALA A 456 -13.69 14.08 -2.84
C ALA A 456 -14.92 13.17 -2.72
N GLY A 457 -15.45 12.94 -1.51
CA GLY A 457 -16.70 12.21 -1.29
C GLY A 457 -17.93 12.91 -1.87
N VAL A 458 -17.97 14.25 -1.84
CA VAL A 458 -19.10 15.05 -2.37
C VAL A 458 -19.06 15.19 -3.89
N MET A 459 -17.90 14.97 -4.54
CA MET A 459 -17.81 14.81 -5.99
C MET A 459 -18.39 13.44 -6.40
N LEU A 460 -19.70 13.28 -6.23
CA LEU A 460 -20.41 12.08 -6.65
C LEU A 460 -20.55 12.09 -8.18
N PHE A 461 -20.11 10.99 -8.79
CA PHE A 461 -20.29 10.66 -10.20
C PHE A 461 -21.59 9.92 -10.46
#